data_AF-A0A1J5HCD7-F1
#
_entry.id   AF-A0A1J5HCD7-F1
#
_cell.length_a   1.000
_cell.length_b   1.000
_cell.length_c   1.000
_cell.angle_alpha   90.00
_cell.angle_beta   90.00
_cell.angle_gamma   90.00
#
_symmetry.space_group_name_H-M   'P 1'
#
loop_
_entity.id
_entity.type
_entity.pdbx_description
1 polymer ?
#
loop_
_entity_poly.entity_id
_entity_poly.type
_entity_poly.pdbx_seq_one_letter_code
_entity_poly.pdbx_strand_id
1 'polypeptide(L)'
;MKTNATISSLSTKKTKLLKLSKQARGTLEKVITMIESDVYCPLIIQQADSVSGLIKTVRKELLAGHLDTCVVDRIKEDKAKAVAELLKIYNLSN
;
A
#
# COMPACT_ATOMS: atom_id res chain seq x y z
N MET A 1 -4.73 -6.18 31.94
CA MET A 1 -5.61 -6.40 30.77
C MET A 1 -6.20 -5.05 30.36
N LYS A 2 -5.73 -4.44 29.26
CA LYS A 2 -6.40 -3.27 28.64
C LYS A 2 -6.85 -3.68 27.25
N THR A 3 -8.15 -3.57 27.06
CA THR A 3 -8.98 -4.25 26.07
C THR A 3 -8.94 -3.55 24.72
N ASN A 4 -8.97 -4.35 23.64
CA ASN A 4 -9.08 -3.96 22.24
C ASN A 4 -10.22 -2.96 22.00
N ALA A 5 -9.86 -1.69 21.76
CA ALA A 5 -10.69 -0.74 21.03
C ALA A 5 -10.04 -0.50 19.66
N THR A 6 -10.85 -0.27 18.62
CA THR A 6 -10.48 0.13 17.23
C THR A 6 -10.52 -0.94 16.11
N ILE A 7 -11.59 -1.75 16.00
CA ILE A 7 -11.88 -2.51 14.75
C ILE A 7 -13.31 -2.26 14.20
N SER A 8 -14.10 -1.32 14.75
CA SER A 8 -15.55 -1.30 14.54
C SER A 8 -16.13 -0.52 13.33
N SER A 9 -15.37 0.05 12.37
CA SER A 9 -15.97 0.49 11.08
C SER A 9 -15.00 0.74 9.93
N LEU A 10 -14.12 -0.21 9.61
CA LEU A 10 -13.25 -0.08 8.44
C LEU A 10 -14.05 -0.33 7.15
N SER A 11 -14.07 0.63 6.22
CA SER A 11 -14.78 0.45 4.93
C SER A 11 -14.27 -0.78 4.17
N THR A 12 -15.12 -1.44 3.39
CA THR A 12 -14.77 -2.67 2.64
C THR A 12 -13.48 -2.51 1.82
N LYS A 13 -13.28 -1.34 1.19
CA LYS A 13 -12.04 -1.00 0.46
C LYS A 13 -10.82 -0.94 1.40
N LYS A 14 -10.93 -0.27 2.55
CA LYS A 14 -9.83 -0.19 3.54
C LYS A 14 -9.53 -1.55 4.19
N THR A 15 -10.53 -2.40 4.39
CA THR A 15 -10.36 -3.79 4.89
C THR A 15 -9.59 -4.66 3.89
N LYS A 16 -9.91 -4.57 2.59
CA LYS A 16 -9.15 -5.23 1.52
C LYS A 16 -7.70 -4.77 1.51
N LEU A 17 -7.46 -3.46 1.57
CA LEU A 17 -6.11 -2.89 1.61
C LEU A 17 -5.33 -3.39 2.83
N LEU A 18 -5.94 -3.40 4.02
CA LEU A 18 -5.30 -3.90 5.23
C LEU A 18 -4.93 -5.39 5.11
N LYS A 19 -5.80 -6.21 4.51
CA LYS A 19 -5.52 -7.63 4.24
C LYS A 19 -4.29 -7.79 3.32
N LEU A 20 -4.25 -7.05 2.21
CA LEU A 20 -3.12 -7.09 1.27
C LEU A 20 -1.82 -6.63 1.93
N SER A 21 -1.85 -5.57 2.72
CA SER A 21 -0.66 -5.10 3.46
C SER A 21 -0.16 -6.14 4.47
N LYS A 22 -1.07 -6.81 5.20
CA LYS A 22 -0.69 -7.92 6.11
C LYS A 22 -0.08 -9.10 5.35
N GLN A 23 -0.61 -9.42 4.18
CA GLN A 23 -0.06 -10.46 3.31
C GLN A 23 1.33 -10.08 2.80
N ALA A 24 1.54 -8.83 2.38
CA ALA A 24 2.84 -8.33 1.94
C ALA A 24 3.89 -8.45 3.06
N ARG A 25 3.51 -8.08 4.29
CA ARG A 25 4.37 -8.26 5.48
C ARG A 25 4.76 -9.74 5.67
N GLY A 26 3.80 -10.66 5.73
CA GLY A 26 4.14 -12.09 5.90
C GLY A 26 4.96 -12.67 4.75
N THR A 27 4.74 -12.18 3.53
CA THR A 27 5.53 -12.55 2.35
C THR A 27 6.97 -12.04 2.47
N LEU A 28 7.17 -10.82 2.99
CA LEU A 28 8.49 -10.24 3.24
C LEU A 28 9.24 -10.98 4.36
N GLU A 29 8.57 -11.33 5.46
CA GLU A 29 9.16 -12.17 6.52
C GLU A 29 9.70 -13.48 5.93
N LYS A 30 8.94 -14.11 5.02
CA LYS A 30 9.40 -15.33 4.33
C LYS A 30 10.64 -15.07 3.46
N VAL A 31 10.73 -13.95 2.75
CA VAL A 31 11.94 -13.58 1.99
C VAL A 31 13.15 -13.50 2.92
N ILE A 32 13.00 -12.86 4.08
CA ILE A 32 14.06 -12.75 5.09
C ILE A 32 14.53 -14.14 5.52
N THR A 33 13.60 -15.02 5.94
CA THR A 33 13.94 -16.39 6.33
C THR A 33 14.61 -17.19 5.20
N MET A 34 14.18 -16.99 3.95
CA MET A 34 14.80 -17.67 2.80
C MET A 34 16.25 -17.21 2.57
N ILE A 35 16.55 -15.93 2.80
CA ILE A 35 17.92 -15.41 2.75
C ILE A 35 18.76 -15.98 3.89
N GLU A 36 18.24 -15.96 5.11
CA GLU A 36 18.92 -16.52 6.30
C GLU A 36 19.22 -18.02 6.15
N SER A 37 18.39 -18.74 5.38
CA SER A 37 18.52 -20.17 5.13
C SER A 37 19.27 -20.51 3.83
N ASP A 38 19.89 -19.53 3.17
CA ASP A 38 20.63 -19.69 1.90
C ASP A 38 19.84 -20.43 0.81
N VAL A 39 18.55 -20.10 0.67
CA VAL A 39 17.67 -20.69 -0.34
C VAL A 39 18.10 -20.25 -1.74
N TYR A 40 17.93 -21.13 -2.74
CA TYR A 40 18.24 -20.87 -4.13
C TYR A 40 17.70 -19.52 -4.63
N CYS A 41 18.60 -18.64 -5.07
CA CYS A 41 18.33 -17.22 -5.32
C CYS A 41 17.11 -16.94 -6.22
N PRO A 42 16.87 -17.66 -7.34
CA PRO A 42 15.67 -17.44 -8.15
C PRO A 42 14.35 -17.58 -7.40
N LEU A 43 14.29 -18.46 -6.38
CA LEU A 43 13.09 -18.60 -5.54
C LEU A 43 12.92 -17.41 -4.60
N ILE A 44 14.02 -16.87 -4.07
CA ILE A 44 14.01 -15.65 -3.26
C ILE A 44 13.51 -14.47 -4.10
N ILE A 45 14.02 -14.34 -5.34
CA ILE A 45 13.61 -13.29 -6.28
C ILE A 45 12.10 -13.40 -6.56
N GLN A 46 11.59 -14.59 -6.89
CA GLN A 46 10.17 -14.78 -7.14
C GLN A 46 9.30 -14.42 -5.91
N GLN A 47 9.78 -14.75 -4.71
CA GLN A 47 9.09 -14.40 -3.47
C GLN A 47 9.13 -12.88 -3.21
N ALA A 48 10.24 -12.21 -3.50
CA ALA A 48 10.38 -10.76 -3.42
C ALA A 48 9.48 -10.03 -4.44
N ASP A 49 9.38 -10.53 -5.67
CA ASP A 49 8.47 -10.01 -6.68
C ASP A 49 7.01 -10.12 -6.25
N SER A 50 6.66 -11.17 -5.50
CA SER A 50 5.33 -11.33 -4.90
C SER A 50 5.05 -10.22 -3.88
N VAL A 51 6.03 -9.82 -3.05
CA VAL A 51 5.90 -8.67 -2.14
C VAL A 51 5.64 -7.39 -2.94
N SER A 52 6.47 -7.14 -3.96
CA SER A 52 6.35 -5.97 -4.84
C SER A 52 4.97 -5.87 -5.51
N GLY A 53 4.44 -7.00 -5.99
CA GLY A 53 3.10 -7.07 -6.60
C GLY A 53 1.97 -6.71 -5.62
N LEU A 54 2.05 -7.18 -4.37
CA LEU A 54 1.09 -6.84 -3.32
C LEU A 54 1.13 -5.35 -2.98
N ILE A 55 2.33 -4.78 -2.81
CA ILE A 55 2.49 -3.35 -2.53
C ILE A 55 2.03 -2.48 -3.69
N LYS A 56 2.31 -2.89 -4.94
CA LYS A 56 1.82 -2.20 -6.15
C LYS A 56 0.28 -2.16 -6.17
N THR A 57 -0.36 -3.26 -5.79
CA THR A 57 -1.83 -3.34 -5.70
C THR A 57 -2.37 -2.41 -4.62
N VAL A 58 -1.77 -2.43 -3.42
CA VAL A 58 -2.14 -1.53 -2.30
C VAL A 58 -2.02 -0.07 -2.73
N ARG A 59 -0.89 0.33 -3.35
CA ARG A 59 -0.66 1.70 -3.85
C ARG A 59 -1.75 2.11 -4.84
N LYS A 60 -2.04 1.27 -5.83
CA LYS A 60 -3.05 1.56 -6.86
C LYS A 60 -4.43 1.80 -6.26
N GLU A 61 -4.87 0.91 -5.38
CA GLU A 61 -6.20 0.96 -4.78
C GLU A 61 -6.34 2.13 -3.79
N LEU A 62 -5.28 2.46 -3.04
CA LEU A 62 -5.24 3.65 -2.19
C LEU A 62 -5.37 4.93 -3.01
N LEU A 63 -4.60 5.04 -4.08
CA LEU A 63 -4.64 6.21 -4.93
C LEU A 63 -6.00 6.37 -5.62
N ALA A 64 -6.57 5.30 -6.16
CA ALA A 64 -7.91 5.35 -6.74
C ALA A 64 -8.94 5.87 -5.73
N GLY A 65 -8.90 5.38 -4.48
CA GLY A 65 -9.77 5.88 -3.41
C GLY A 65 -9.53 7.36 -3.05
N HIS A 66 -8.28 7.83 -3.12
CA HIS A 66 -7.93 9.23 -2.89
C HIS A 66 -8.46 10.14 -4.01
N LEU A 67 -8.33 9.69 -5.26
CA LEU A 67 -8.86 10.39 -6.44
C LEU A 67 -10.40 10.45 -6.42
N ASP A 68 -11.08 9.37 -6.03
CA ASP A 68 -12.54 9.26 -5.98
C ASP A 68 -13.19 10.15 -4.89
N THR A 69 -12.42 10.55 -3.86
CA THR A 69 -12.96 11.24 -2.69
C THR A 69 -12.23 12.55 -2.40
N CYS A 70 -11.05 12.47 -1.78
CA CYS A 70 -10.31 13.63 -1.27
C CYS A 70 -9.96 14.66 -2.35
N VAL A 71 -9.61 14.21 -3.56
CA VAL A 71 -9.15 15.11 -4.63
C VAL A 71 -10.29 15.87 -5.28
N VAL A 72 -11.48 15.26 -5.41
CA VAL A 72 -12.64 15.91 -6.05
C VAL A 72 -13.03 17.18 -5.30
N ASP A 73 -13.04 17.13 -3.97
CA ASP A 73 -13.38 18.29 -3.15
C ASP A 73 -12.23 19.30 -3.12
N ARG A 74 -10.98 18.85 -2.97
CA ARG A 74 -9.81 19.75 -2.98
C ARG A 74 -9.62 20.49 -4.29
N ILE A 75 -9.97 19.91 -5.44
CA ILE A 75 -9.87 20.61 -6.74
C ILE A 75 -10.84 21.80 -6.79
N LYS A 76 -12.01 21.71 -6.15
CA LYS A 76 -12.98 22.80 -6.09
C LYS A 76 -12.49 23.95 -5.20
N GLU A 77 -11.75 23.63 -4.15
CA GLU A 77 -11.20 24.61 -3.21
C GLU A 77 -9.88 25.24 -3.70
N ASP A 78 -8.89 24.41 -4.06
CA ASP A 78 -7.55 24.83 -4.48
C ASP A 78 -6.93 23.80 -5.44
N LYS A 79 -7.23 23.98 -6.73
CA LYS A 79 -6.72 23.13 -7.82
C LYS A 79 -5.19 23.07 -7.85
N ALA A 80 -4.49 24.17 -7.57
CA ALA A 80 -3.03 24.19 -7.65
C ALA A 80 -2.39 23.29 -6.60
N LYS A 81 -2.88 23.35 -5.35
CA LYS A 81 -2.43 22.46 -4.28
C LYS A 81 -2.76 20.99 -4.56
N ALA A 82 -3.98 20.70 -5.05
CA ALA A 82 -4.39 19.34 -5.38
C ALA A 82 -3.50 18.71 -6.47
N VAL A 83 -3.15 19.48 -7.51
CA VAL A 83 -2.24 19.03 -8.57
C VAL A 83 -0.82 18.85 -8.02
N ALA A 84 -0.32 19.76 -7.19
CA ALA A 84 1.01 19.66 -6.59
C ALA A 84 1.17 18.41 -5.69
N GLU A 85 0.14 18.05 -4.93
CA GLU A 85 0.10 16.80 -4.15
C GLU A 85 0.26 15.56 -5.03
N LEU A 86 -0.47 15.49 -6.16
CA LEU A 86 -0.39 14.37 -7.09
C LEU A 86 0.97 14.29 -7.77
N LEU A 87 1.55 15.41 -8.19
CA LEU A 87 2.89 15.44 -8.79
C LEU A 87 3.94 14.93 -7.80
N LYS A 88 3.82 15.26 -6.51
CA LYS A 88 4.70 14.76 -5.46
C LYS A 88 4.57 13.25 -5.24
N ILE A 89 3.35 12.69 -5.23
CA ILE A 89 3.13 11.23 -5.08
C ILE A 89 3.81 10.43 -6.21
N TYR A 90 3.85 11.01 -7.40
CA TYR A 90 4.47 10.39 -8.58
C TYR A 90 5.92 10.81 -8.81
N ASN A 91 6.52 11.61 -7.92
CA ASN A 91 7.86 12.17 -8.09
C ASN A 91 8.05 12.85 -9.45
N LEU A 92 7.02 13.57 -9.93
CA LEU A 92 7.03 14.30 -11.20
C LEU A 92 7.27 15.81 -11.02
N SER A 93 7.47 16.25 -9.78
CA SER A 93 7.93 17.60 -9.45
C SER A 93 9.46 17.61 -9.39
N ASN A 94 10.09 18.33 -10.32
CA ASN A 94 11.52 18.64 -10.30
C ASN A 94 11.88 19.56 -9.14
#